data_AF-A0A7M3WA70-F1
#
_entry.id   AF-A0A7M3WA70-F1
#
_cell.length_a   1.000
_cell.length_b   1.000
_cell.length_c   1.000
_cell.angle_alpha   90.00
_cell.angle_beta   90.00
_cell.angle_gamma   90.00
#
_symmetry.space_group_name_H-M   'P 1'
#
loop_
_entity.id
_entity.type
_entity.pdbx_description
1 polymer ?
#
loop_
_entity_poly.entity_id
_entity_poly.type
_entity_poly.pdbx_seq_one_letter_code
_entity_poly.pdbx_strand_id
1 'polypeptide(L)' 'VAKTEGGLCNGNLALTVSEGAVRKYIKVMRFVMDHYGVDLYTRQNAEWLASSADSLFNNDRAKQLSLSDFL' A
#
# COMPACT_ATOMS: atom_id res chain seq x y z
N VAL A 1 -14.39 29.38 -8.91
CA VAL A 1 -14.94 28.80 -7.66
C VAL A 1 -14.25 29.52 -6.51
N ALA A 2 -15.03 30.21 -5.69
CA ALA A 2 -14.56 31.03 -4.58
C ALA A 2 -13.80 30.18 -3.55
N LYS A 3 -12.66 30.69 -3.07
CA LYS A 3 -11.87 30.09 -1.99
C LYS A 3 -12.66 30.26 -0.70
N THR A 4 -13.16 29.16 -0.14
CA THR A 4 -13.75 29.16 1.20
C THR A 4 -12.63 29.28 2.24
N GLU A 5 -12.86 30.16 3.20
CA GLU A 5 -11.94 30.58 4.24
C GLU A 5 -11.59 29.44 5.20
N GLY A 6 -10.29 29.22 5.40
CA GLY A 6 -9.76 28.22 6.32
C GLY A 6 -8.24 28.11 6.21
N GLY A 7 -7.53 29.07 6.82
CA GLY A 7 -6.13 28.98 7.27
C GLY A 7 -5.04 28.64 6.24
N LEU A 8 -4.02 29.50 6.12
CA LEU A 8 -2.82 29.24 5.34
C LEU A 8 -2.06 27.99 5.84
N CYS A 9 -2.38 26.81 5.31
CA CYS A 9 -1.59 25.60 5.53
C CYS A 9 -0.51 25.50 4.46
N ASN A 10 0.55 26.30 4.61
CA ASN A 10 1.73 26.29 3.74
C ASN A 10 2.74 25.18 4.12
N GLY A 11 2.25 24.07 4.70
CA GLY A 11 3.04 22.97 5.26
C GLY A 11 2.81 21.65 4.52
N ASN A 12 3.63 20.65 4.80
CA ASN A 12 3.49 19.32 4.21
C ASN A 12 2.18 18.65 4.65
N LEU A 13 1.43 18.11 3.69
CA LEU A 13 0.22 17.35 3.96
C LEU A 13 0.59 15.97 4.50
N ALA A 14 0.12 15.65 5.70
CA ALA A 14 0.19 14.29 6.22
C ALA A 14 -0.99 13.47 5.70
N LEU A 15 -0.73 12.24 5.26
CA LEU A 15 -1.78 11.31 4.87
C LEU A 15 -2.51 10.81 6.11
N THR A 16 -3.85 10.80 6.07
CA THR A 16 -4.67 10.18 7.13
C THR A 16 -4.42 8.67 7.23
N VAL A 17 -4.06 8.04 6.10
CA VAL A 17 -3.71 6.62 6.03
C VAL A 17 -2.33 6.50 5.41
N SER A 18 -1.37 5.99 6.18
CA SER A 18 -0.02 5.70 5.69
C SER A 18 0.07 4.29 5.10
N GLU A 19 1.00 4.08 4.17
CA GLU A 19 1.31 2.75 3.64
C GLU A 19 1.59 1.75 4.78
N GLY A 20 2.38 2.17 5.78
CA GLY A 20 2.73 1.32 6.92
C GLY A 20 1.52 0.81 7.69
N ALA A 21 0.47 1.63 7.81
CA ALA A 21 -0.77 1.23 8.47
C ALA A 21 -1.50 0.11 7.69
N VAL A 22 -1.43 0.12 6.36
CA VAL A 22 -2.03 -0.90 5.49
C VAL A 22 -1.16 -2.16 5.42
N ARG A 23 0.14 -2.00 5.13
CA ARG A 23 1.10 -3.09 4.92
C ARG A 23 1.27 -3.99 6.15
N LYS A 24 1.07 -3.44 7.36
CA LYS A 24 1.05 -4.20 8.61
C LYS A 24 0.03 -5.34 8.57
N TYR A 25 -1.19 -5.07 8.11
CA TYR A 25 -2.27 -6.05 8.14
C TYR A 25 -2.20 -7.05 6.99
N ILE A 26 -1.61 -6.69 5.84
CA ILE A 26 -1.33 -7.64 4.77
C ILE A 26 -0.42 -8.78 5.26
N LYS A 27 0.59 -8.47 6.08
CA LYS A 27 1.48 -9.49 6.68
C LYS A 27 0.71 -10.42 7.62
N VAL A 28 -0.14 -9.87 8.49
CA VAL A 28 -0.96 -10.66 9.42
C VAL A 28 -1.96 -11.53 8.67
N MET A 29 -2.61 -10.99 7.64
CA MET A 29 -3.55 -11.71 6.79
C MET A 29 -2.90 -12.95 6.15
N ARG A 30 -1.71 -12.79 5.54
CA ARG A 30 -0.96 -13.93 4.97
C ARG A 30 -0.62 -14.98 6.02
N PHE A 31 -0.11 -14.57 7.19
CA PHE A 31 0.18 -15.50 8.28
C PHE A 31 -1.07 -16.31 8.70
N VAL A 32 -2.21 -15.64 8.87
CA VAL A 32 -3.46 -16.30 9.26
C VAL A 32 -3.92 -17.28 8.18
N MET A 33 -3.85 -16.89 6.92
CA MET A 33 -4.21 -17.75 5.78
C MET A 33 -3.31 -18.99 5.70
N ASP A 34 -2.01 -18.84 5.90
CA ASP A 34 -1.05 -19.95 5.84
C ASP A 34 -1.17 -20.88 7.05
N HIS A 35 -1.47 -20.33 8.23
CA HIS A 35 -1.51 -21.11 9.46
C HIS A 35 -2.86 -21.81 9.70
N TYR A 36 -3.98 -21.14 9.39
CA TYR A 36 -5.32 -21.65 9.67
C TYR A 36 -6.07 -22.14 8.43
N GLY A 37 -5.57 -21.81 7.23
CA GLY A 37 -6.25 -22.09 5.98
C GLY A 37 -7.46 -21.19 5.74
N VAL A 38 -7.75 -20.97 4.46
CA VAL A 38 -8.96 -20.30 3.96
C VAL A 38 -9.37 -21.01 2.68
N ASP A 39 -10.61 -20.80 2.22
CA ASP A 39 -11.04 -21.33 0.93
C ASP A 39 -10.24 -20.70 -0.23
N LEU A 40 -10.24 -21.38 -1.37
CA LEU A 40 -9.45 -20.99 -2.53
C LEU A 40 -9.81 -19.59 -3.05
N TYR A 41 -11.10 -19.23 -3.05
CA TYR A 41 -11.55 -17.94 -3.54
C TYR A 41 -11.09 -16.82 -2.62
N THR A 42 -11.26 -16.99 -1.30
CA THR A 42 -10.77 -16.04 -0.30
C THR A 42 -9.26 -15.87 -0.38
N ARG A 43 -8.49 -16.95 -0.61
CA ARG A 43 -7.04 -16.85 -0.80
C ARG A 43 -6.67 -16.02 -2.02
N GLN A 44 -7.25 -16.33 -3.18
CA GLN A 44 -6.96 -15.61 -4.42
C GLN A 44 -7.33 -14.12 -4.30
N ASN A 45 -8.47 -13.82 -3.68
CA ASN A 45 -8.92 -12.46 -3.47
C ASN A 45 -7.97 -11.68 -2.53
N ALA A 46 -7.54 -12.30 -1.44
CA ALA A 46 -6.59 -11.71 -0.50
C ALA A 46 -5.21 -11.46 -1.15
N GLU A 47 -4.72 -12.39 -1.98
CA GLU A 47 -3.49 -12.23 -2.75
C GLU A 47 -3.62 -11.09 -3.77
N TRP A 48 -4.75 -10.99 -4.46
CA TRP A 48 -5.03 -9.92 -5.41
C TRP A 48 -5.05 -8.55 -4.71
N LEU A 49 -5.76 -8.42 -3.58
CA LEU A 49 -5.79 -7.20 -2.77
C LEU A 49 -4.40 -6.79 -2.29
N ALA A 50 -3.59 -7.75 -1.86
CA ALA A 50 -2.21 -7.47 -1.44
C ALA A 50 -1.36 -6.93 -2.61
N SER A 51 -1.49 -7.54 -3.80
CA SER A 51 -0.80 -7.08 -5.01
C SER A 51 -1.27 -5.69 -5.46
N SER A 52 -2.57 -5.42 -5.41
CA SER A 52 -3.13 -4.10 -5.71
C SER A 52 -2.64 -3.03 -4.74
N ALA A 53 -2.57 -3.35 -3.44
CA ALA A 53 -2.03 -2.42 -2.44
C ALA A 53 -0.55 -2.15 -2.67
N ASP A 54 0.26 -3.18 -2.93
CA ASP A 54 1.69 -3.03 -3.23
C ASP A 54 1.91 -2.18 -4.49
N SER A 55 1.12 -2.40 -5.54
CA SER A 55 1.16 -1.60 -6.77
C SER A 55 0.79 -0.13 -6.54
N LEU A 56 -0.24 0.13 -5.72
CA LEU A 56 -0.69 1.49 -5.38
C LEU A 56 0.39 2.31 -4.66
N PHE A 57 1.16 1.66 -3.78
CA PHE A 57 2.21 2.32 -3.00
C PHE A 57 3.59 2.28 -3.69
N ASN A 58 3.75 1.50 -4.77
CA ASN A 58 4.98 1.47 -5.53
C ASN A 58 5.14 2.76 -6.34
N ASN A 59 6.30 3.42 -6.19
CA ASN A 59 6.61 4.63 -6.96
C ASN A 59 7.79 4.37 -7.89
N ASP A 60 7.48 4.07 -9.15
CA ASP A 60 8.48 3.77 -10.19
C ASP A 60 9.40 4.96 -10.50
N ARG A 61 9.00 6.19 -10.17
CA ARG A 61 9.83 7.40 -10.37
C ARG A 61 10.86 7.62 -9.26
N ALA A 62 10.69 6.97 -8.11
CA ALA A 62 11.56 7.14 -6.94
C ALA A 62 12.53 5.96 -6.72
N LYS A 63 12.44 4.91 -7.54
CA LYS A 63 13.28 3.72 -7.39
C LYS A 63 14.69 3.98 -7.94
N GLN A 64 15.68 4.02 -7.05
CA GLN A 64 17.08 3.96 -7.44
C GLN A 64 17.36 2.58 -8.05
N LEU A 65 17.62 2.52 -9.34
CA LEU A 65 17.96 1.28 -10.05
C LEU A 65 19.46 0.99 -9.89
N SER A 66 19.78 -0.26 -9.61
CA SER A 66 21.14 -0.81 -9.62
C SER A 66 21.41 -1.51 -10.96
N LEU A 67 22.69 -1.64 -11.36
CA LEU A 67 23.03 -2.37 -12.59
C LEU A 67 22.56 -3.83 -12.58
N SER A 68 22.47 -4.43 -11.39
CA SER A 68 21.96 -5.80 -11.19
C SER A 68 20.47 -5.95 -11.47
N ASP A 69 19.70 -4.85 -11.49
CA ASP A 69 18.27 -4.91 -11.84
C ASP A 69 18.04 -5.13 -13.35
N PHE A 70 19.11 -5.11 -14.16
CA PHE A 70 19.09 -5.29 -15.62
C PHE A 70 19.70 -6.61 -16.11
N LEU A 71 20.23 -7.44 -15.21
CA LEU A 71 20.81 -8.76 -15.51
C LEU A 71 19.84 -9.86 -15.07
#